data_AF-A0A7J7H3Y9-F1
#
_entry.id   AF-A0A7J7H3Y9-F1
#
_cell.length_a   1.000
_cell.length_b   1.000
_cell.length_c   1.000
_cell.angle_alpha   90.00
_cell.angle_beta   90.00
_cell.angle_gamma   90.00
#
_symmetry.space_group_name_H-M   'P 1'
#
loop_
_entity.id
_entity.type
_entity.pdbx_description
1 polymer ?
#
loop_
_entity_poly.entity_id
_entity_poly.type
_entity_poly.pdbx_seq_one_letter_code
_entity_poly.pdbx_strand_id
1 'polypeptide(L)'
;MEKDEINIPENDAEYNCMISSLLKLNEFEEAEKIYTEWESVSGSGDSRVSNLLLAFYINKKEMELAENFYNRMVQRGIKPSYTTWELLTWGYLKQKQTDKVLDCFKKAVGSVKKWEPDEKIIREVFRNLEEQGNVDGAEQLLVTLRRAGHSNTEVYNLLLRTYVKAGKMLLIVAERMKMDKVELDDETHKLMKLTSKMCVSEVSICIS
;
A
#
# COMPACT_ATOMS: atom_id res chain seq x y z
N MET A 1 19.41 2.16 44.48
CA MET A 1 18.69 1.69 43.27
C MET A 1 17.29 2.25 43.38
N GLU A 2 17.11 3.47 42.86
CA GLU A 2 15.77 3.97 42.57
C GLU A 2 15.11 2.96 41.63
N LYS A 3 13.91 2.49 41.99
CA LYS A 3 13.05 1.86 41.00
C LYS A 3 12.69 3.00 40.05
N ASP A 4 13.16 2.94 38.82
CA ASP A 4 12.63 3.80 37.76
C ASP A 4 11.11 3.55 37.74
N GLU A 5 10.34 4.48 38.29
CA GLU A 5 8.89 4.49 38.12
C GLU A 5 8.67 4.59 36.62
N ILE A 6 8.11 3.53 36.05
CA ILE A 6 7.63 3.54 34.67
C ILE A 6 6.57 4.64 34.65
N ASN A 7 6.92 5.80 34.07
CA ASN A 7 5.99 6.89 33.86
C ASN A 7 4.83 6.34 33.00
N ILE A 8 3.66 6.19 33.60
CA ILE A 8 2.48 5.62 32.93
C ILE A 8 1.98 6.66 31.94
N PRO A 9 1.95 6.37 30.63
CA PRO A 9 1.49 7.33 29.64
C PRO A 9 0.03 7.72 29.85
N GLU A 10 -0.28 9.01 29.77
CA GLU A 10 -1.64 9.52 29.99
C GLU A 10 -2.46 9.63 28.69
N ASN A 11 -1.79 9.56 27.53
CA ASN A 11 -2.43 9.73 26.23
C ASN A 11 -1.74 8.92 25.11
N ASP A 12 -2.42 8.80 23.96
CA ASP A 12 -1.93 8.03 22.81
C ASP A 12 -0.57 8.51 22.28
N ALA A 13 -0.24 9.80 22.41
CA ALA A 13 1.02 10.34 21.92
C ALA A 13 2.21 9.90 22.78
N GLU A 14 2.03 9.81 24.09
CA GLU A 14 3.04 9.31 25.02
C GLU A 14 3.27 7.81 24.83
N TYR A 15 2.20 7.02 24.71
CA TYR A 15 2.31 5.59 24.35
C TYR A 15 3.01 5.40 23.01
N ASN A 16 2.65 6.18 21.99
CA ASN A 16 3.33 6.15 20.69
C ASN A 16 4.83 6.41 20.83
N CYS A 17 5.21 7.43 21.60
CA CYS A 17 6.61 7.80 21.83
C CYS A 17 7.40 6.69 22.53
N MET A 18 6.85 6.13 23.61
CA MET A 18 7.49 5.05 24.38
C MET A 18 7.64 3.79 23.55
N ILE A 19 6.57 3.32 22.89
CA ILE A 19 6.61 2.14 22.04
C ILE A 19 7.60 2.34 20.90
N SER A 20 7.56 3.48 20.19
CA SER A 20 8.53 3.80 19.15
C SER A 20 9.98 3.76 19.65
N SER A 21 10.24 4.26 20.86
CA SER A 21 11.58 4.27 21.44
C SER A 21 12.08 2.87 21.78
N LEU A 22 11.24 2.05 22.41
CA LEU A 22 11.55 0.64 22.72
C LEU A 22 11.82 -0.17 21.45
N LEU A 23 10.99 0.00 20.42
CA LEU A 23 11.20 -0.67 19.13
C LEU A 23 12.53 -0.27 18.46
N LYS A 24 12.96 0.99 18.58
CA LYS A 24 14.26 1.46 18.07
C LYS A 24 15.44 0.88 18.85
N LEU A 25 15.25 0.60 20.14
CA LEU A 25 16.25 -0.07 21.00
C LEU A 25 16.24 -1.60 20.85
N ASN A 26 15.32 -2.16 20.05
CA ASN A 26 15.06 -3.59 19.91
C ASN A 26 14.52 -4.27 21.19
N GLU A 27 13.92 -3.51 22.11
CA GLU A 27 13.29 -3.99 23.34
C GLU A 27 11.83 -4.39 23.04
N PHE A 28 11.65 -5.49 22.31
CA PHE A 28 10.34 -5.87 21.75
C PHE A 28 9.33 -6.36 22.78
N GLU A 29 9.79 -7.11 23.78
CA GLU A 29 8.92 -7.62 24.83
C GLU A 29 8.34 -6.47 25.65
N GLU A 30 9.14 -5.46 25.94
CA GLU A 30 8.75 -4.23 26.63
C GLU A 30 7.79 -3.42 25.76
N ALA A 31 8.05 -3.29 24.46
CA ALA A 31 7.15 -2.59 23.54
C ALA A 31 5.76 -3.27 23.48
N GLU A 32 5.70 -4.60 23.45
CA GLU A 32 4.44 -5.37 23.48
C GLU A 32 3.71 -5.25 24.83
N LYS A 33 4.44 -5.20 25.95
CA LYS A 33 3.85 -4.94 27.28
C LYS A 33 3.17 -3.57 27.32
N ILE A 34 3.88 -2.53 26.90
CA ILE A 34 3.36 -1.15 26.85
C ILE A 34 2.19 -1.04 25.86
N TYR A 35 2.25 -1.72 24.71
CA TYR A 35 1.12 -1.75 23.78
C TYR A 35 -0.11 -2.46 24.36
N THR A 36 0.08 -3.57 25.08
CA THR A 36 -1.03 -4.31 25.69
C THR A 36 -1.70 -3.49 26.79
N GLU A 37 -0.92 -2.71 27.54
CA GLU A 37 -1.45 -1.71 28.47
C GLU A 37 -2.28 -0.66 27.73
N TRP A 38 -1.70 -0.02 26.70
CA TRP A 38 -2.40 0.97 25.86
C TRP A 38 -3.71 0.41 25.29
N GLU A 39 -3.70 -0.82 24.76
CA GLU A 39 -4.87 -1.49 24.20
C GLU A 39 -5.97 -1.71 25.25
N SER A 40 -5.62 -1.82 26.53
CA SER A 40 -6.58 -2.00 27.62
C SER A 40 -7.21 -0.69 28.13
N VAL A 41 -6.53 0.45 27.94
CA VAL A 41 -6.95 1.75 28.49
C VAL A 41 -7.37 2.77 27.42
N SER A 42 -6.94 2.61 26.17
CA SER A 42 -7.20 3.58 25.11
C SER A 42 -8.67 3.57 24.71
N GLY A 43 -9.34 4.70 24.94
CA GLY A 43 -10.69 4.94 24.46
C GLY A 43 -10.75 5.38 22.98
N SER A 44 -9.65 5.86 22.42
CA SER A 44 -9.60 6.38 21.03
C SER A 44 -9.37 5.26 20.01
N GLY A 45 -8.59 4.24 20.38
CA GLY A 45 -8.11 3.22 19.46
C GLY A 45 -7.32 3.84 18.30
N ASP A 46 -6.42 4.78 18.58
CA ASP A 46 -5.61 5.43 17.54
C ASP A 46 -4.71 4.42 16.79
N SER A 47 -5.07 4.12 15.55
CA SER A 47 -4.32 3.21 14.66
C SER A 47 -2.84 3.55 14.51
N ARG A 48 -2.41 4.80 14.77
CA ARG A 48 -1.00 5.19 14.72
C ARG A 48 -0.15 4.45 15.74
N VAL A 49 -0.71 4.09 16.89
CA VAL A 49 0.00 3.32 17.93
C VAL A 49 0.17 1.86 17.48
N SER A 50 -0.91 1.21 17.01
CA SER A 50 -0.86 -0.15 16.44
C SER A 50 0.05 -0.25 15.23
N ASN A 51 0.08 0.77 14.38
CA ASN A 51 0.93 0.80 13.18
C ASN A 51 2.43 0.71 13.50
N LEU A 52 2.88 1.07 14.72
CA LEU A 52 4.27 0.90 15.15
C LEU A 52 4.69 -0.58 15.18
N LEU A 53 3.90 -1.42 15.85
CA LEU A 53 4.16 -2.86 15.94
C LEU A 53 3.92 -3.56 14.61
N LEU A 54 2.88 -3.17 13.88
CA LEU A 54 2.63 -3.71 12.55
C LEU A 54 3.83 -3.43 11.60
N ALA A 55 4.32 -2.19 11.57
CA ALA A 55 5.50 -1.83 10.79
C ALA A 55 6.74 -2.62 11.24
N PHE A 56 6.90 -2.82 12.55
CA PHE A 56 7.97 -3.61 13.11
C PHE A 56 7.98 -5.06 12.59
N TYR A 57 6.85 -5.78 12.68
CA TYR A 57 6.75 -7.15 12.17
C TYR A 57 7.03 -7.24 10.66
N ILE A 58 6.48 -6.30 9.87
CA ILE A 58 6.72 -6.24 8.42
C ILE A 58 8.20 -5.98 8.09
N ASN A 59 8.87 -5.13 8.88
CA ASN A 59 10.29 -4.83 8.69
C ASN A 59 11.19 -6.03 9.07
N LYS A 60 10.78 -6.84 10.06
CA LYS A 60 11.43 -8.11 10.38
C LYS A 60 11.10 -9.24 9.40
N LYS A 61 10.24 -9.00 8.41
CA LYS A 61 9.74 -9.99 7.42
C LYS A 61 8.88 -11.09 8.06
N GLU A 62 8.34 -10.83 9.25
CA GLU A 62 7.47 -11.74 10.00
C GLU A 62 6.00 -11.48 9.63
N MET A 63 5.62 -11.76 8.38
CA MET A 63 4.28 -11.38 7.90
C MET A 63 3.15 -12.14 8.59
N GLU A 64 3.37 -13.39 8.99
CA GLU A 64 2.35 -14.15 9.74
C GLU A 64 2.03 -13.45 11.07
N LEU A 65 3.06 -12.99 11.79
CA LEU A 65 2.87 -12.18 13.00
C LEU A 65 2.20 -10.84 12.69
N ALA A 66 2.57 -10.18 11.58
CA ALA A 66 1.94 -8.95 11.14
C ALA A 66 0.42 -9.12 10.86
N GLU A 67 0.02 -10.21 10.21
CA GLU A 67 -1.39 -10.53 9.94
C GLU A 67 -2.15 -10.88 11.22
N ASN A 68 -1.55 -11.66 12.12
CA ASN A 68 -2.14 -11.96 13.42
C ASN A 68 -2.33 -10.69 14.26
N PHE A 69 -1.34 -9.80 14.27
CA PHE A 69 -1.42 -8.52 14.95
C PHE A 69 -2.48 -7.60 14.32
N TYR A 70 -2.55 -7.54 12.99
CA TYR A 70 -3.61 -6.83 12.28
C TYR A 70 -5.00 -7.34 12.67
N ASN A 71 -5.20 -8.66 12.76
CA ASN A 71 -6.46 -9.26 13.19
C ASN A 71 -6.79 -8.90 14.64
N ARG A 72 -5.81 -8.92 15.56
CA ARG A 72 -5.98 -8.48 16.95
C ARG A 72 -6.46 -7.03 17.03
N MET A 73 -5.80 -6.13 16.31
CA MET A 73 -6.18 -4.71 16.22
C MET A 73 -7.65 -4.55 15.80
N VAL A 74 -8.08 -5.23 14.74
CA VAL A 74 -9.47 -5.16 14.25
C VAL A 74 -10.47 -5.74 15.26
N GLN A 75 -10.14 -6.87 15.90
CA GLN A 75 -10.99 -7.48 16.92
C GLN A 75 -11.20 -6.60 18.15
N ARG A 76 -10.23 -5.72 18.45
CA ARG A 76 -10.31 -4.71 19.51
C ARG A 76 -11.06 -3.45 19.09
N GLY A 77 -11.61 -3.41 17.88
CA GLY A 77 -12.36 -2.26 17.37
C GLY A 77 -11.49 -1.11 16.87
N ILE A 78 -10.16 -1.29 16.83
CA ILE A 78 -9.24 -0.30 16.26
C ILE A 78 -9.41 -0.31 14.75
N LYS A 79 -9.83 0.82 14.20
CA LYS A 79 -10.09 0.96 12.76
C LYS A 79 -8.78 1.15 11.99
N PRO A 80 -8.44 0.28 11.02
CA PRO A 80 -7.28 0.48 10.15
C PRO A 80 -7.34 1.81 9.40
N SER A 81 -6.21 2.50 9.31
CA SER A 81 -6.05 3.74 8.52
C SER A 81 -5.35 3.47 7.19
N TYR A 82 -5.28 4.48 6.31
CA TYR A 82 -4.54 4.36 5.05
C TYR A 82 -3.09 3.94 5.28
N THR A 83 -2.44 4.42 6.35
CA THR A 83 -1.08 4.02 6.74
C THR A 83 -1.00 2.53 7.07
N THR A 84 -2.03 1.97 7.71
CA THR A 84 -2.11 0.51 7.97
C THR A 84 -2.09 -0.28 6.66
N TRP A 85 -2.86 0.17 5.67
CA TRP A 85 -2.94 -0.48 4.36
C TRP A 85 -1.67 -0.32 3.52
N GLU A 86 -0.98 0.81 3.63
CA GLU A 86 0.33 1.03 3.00
C GLU A 86 1.42 0.14 3.60
N LEU A 87 1.43 -0.04 4.93
CA LEU A 87 2.34 -0.99 5.59
C LEU A 87 2.09 -2.42 5.08
N LEU A 88 0.85 -2.89 5.12
CA LEU A 88 0.49 -4.23 4.65
C LEU A 88 0.85 -4.43 3.17
N THR A 89 0.65 -3.40 2.33
CA THR A 89 1.09 -3.39 0.93
C THR A 89 2.58 -3.69 0.81
N TRP A 90 3.43 -2.98 1.56
CA TRP A 90 4.88 -3.24 1.56
C TRP A 90 5.23 -4.67 1.99
N GLY A 91 4.51 -5.21 2.97
CA GLY A 91 4.67 -6.60 3.43
C GLY A 91 4.30 -7.62 2.34
N TYR A 92 3.15 -7.44 1.69
CA TYR A 92 2.65 -8.34 0.65
C TYR A 92 3.44 -8.26 -0.65
N LEU A 93 3.95 -7.08 -1.01
CA LEU A 93 4.82 -6.90 -2.19
C LEU A 93 6.06 -7.79 -2.10
N LYS A 94 6.71 -7.84 -0.94
CA LYS A 94 7.90 -8.68 -0.72
C LYS A 94 7.63 -10.18 -0.89
N GLN A 95 6.39 -10.60 -0.71
CA GLN A 95 5.94 -11.99 -0.90
C GLN A 95 5.25 -12.24 -2.25
N LYS A 96 5.20 -11.23 -3.12
CA LYS A 96 4.52 -11.28 -4.43
C LYS A 96 3.04 -11.69 -4.31
N GLN A 97 2.36 -11.33 -3.22
CA GLN A 97 0.93 -11.60 -3.01
C GLN A 97 0.08 -10.50 -3.66
N THR A 98 0.03 -10.49 -5.00
CA THR A 98 -0.59 -9.42 -5.80
C THR A 98 -2.06 -9.16 -5.43
N ASP A 99 -2.87 -10.19 -5.21
CA ASP A 99 -4.29 -10.00 -4.88
C ASP A 99 -4.48 -9.21 -3.58
N LYS A 100 -3.67 -9.52 -2.54
CA LYS A 100 -3.70 -8.79 -1.27
C LYS A 100 -3.18 -7.37 -1.40
N VAL A 101 -2.17 -7.14 -2.25
CA VAL A 101 -1.68 -5.79 -2.57
C VAL A 101 -2.80 -4.94 -3.17
N LEU A 102 -3.51 -5.46 -4.19
CA LEU A 102 -4.60 -4.73 -4.85
C LEU A 102 -5.78 -4.47 -3.89
N ASP A 103 -6.08 -5.43 -3.01
CA ASP A 103 -7.09 -5.25 -1.95
C ASP A 103 -6.69 -4.15 -0.96
N CYS A 104 -5.42 -4.09 -0.55
CA CYS A 104 -4.92 -3.02 0.32
C CYS A 104 -5.09 -1.63 -0.31
N PHE A 105 -4.80 -1.47 -1.61
CA PHE A 105 -5.04 -0.19 -2.31
C PHE A 105 -6.52 0.21 -2.31
N LYS A 106 -7.43 -0.74 -2.61
CA LYS A 106 -8.88 -0.49 -2.58
C LYS A 106 -9.32 -0.04 -1.18
N LYS A 107 -8.81 -0.68 -0.13
CA LYS A 107 -9.10 -0.34 1.26
C LYS A 107 -8.49 1.01 1.69
N ALA A 108 -7.28 1.33 1.22
CA ALA A 108 -6.63 2.63 1.47
C ALA A 108 -7.49 3.78 0.92
N VAL A 109 -7.90 3.69 -0.35
CA VAL A 109 -8.80 4.67 -0.99
C VAL A 109 -10.12 4.80 -0.24
N GLY A 110 -10.72 3.69 0.22
CA GLY A 110 -11.98 3.70 0.97
C GLY A 110 -11.86 4.22 2.41
N SER A 111 -10.65 4.34 2.95
CA SER A 111 -10.42 4.70 4.36
C SER A 111 -10.42 6.20 4.63
N VAL A 112 -10.22 7.03 3.60
CA VAL A 112 -10.11 8.49 3.71
C VAL A 112 -10.82 9.20 2.55
N LYS A 113 -11.28 10.44 2.77
CA LYS A 113 -11.98 11.23 1.72
C LYS A 113 -11.08 11.53 0.52
N LYS A 114 -9.80 11.80 0.78
CA LYS A 114 -8.77 12.03 -0.22
C LYS A 114 -7.53 11.28 0.24
N TRP A 115 -7.15 10.26 -0.52
CA TRP A 115 -5.94 9.51 -0.27
C TRP A 115 -4.81 10.07 -1.14
N GLU A 116 -3.62 10.17 -0.56
CA GLU A 116 -2.39 10.62 -1.22
C GLU A 116 -1.35 9.50 -1.03
N PRO A 117 -1.21 8.60 -2.00
CA PRO A 117 -0.28 7.49 -1.92
C PRO A 117 1.18 7.95 -1.97
N ASP A 118 2.06 7.21 -1.30
CA ASP A 118 3.50 7.27 -1.58
C ASP A 118 3.77 6.86 -3.05
N GLU A 119 4.29 7.77 -3.87
CA GLU A 119 4.64 7.47 -5.27
C GLU A 119 5.56 6.25 -5.38
N LYS A 120 6.43 6.03 -4.40
CA LYS A 120 7.33 4.88 -4.36
C LYS A 120 6.56 3.58 -4.24
N ILE A 121 5.48 3.53 -3.44
CA ILE A 121 4.67 2.31 -3.31
C ILE A 121 3.99 1.99 -4.64
N ILE A 122 3.47 3.00 -5.35
CA ILE A 122 2.86 2.82 -6.68
C ILE A 122 3.88 2.26 -7.67
N ARG A 123 5.06 2.89 -7.77
CA ARG A 123 6.13 2.44 -8.67
C ARG A 123 6.54 1.00 -8.39
N GLU A 124 6.65 0.60 -7.13
CA GLU A 124 7.08 -0.75 -6.76
C GLU A 124 6.00 -1.81 -7.03
N VAL A 125 4.72 -1.48 -6.82
CA VAL A 125 3.62 -2.38 -7.20
C VAL A 125 3.60 -2.59 -8.70
N PHE A 126 3.70 -1.52 -9.48
CA PHE A 126 3.76 -1.64 -10.94
C PHE A 126 4.99 -2.40 -11.40
N ARG A 127 6.17 -2.19 -10.81
CA ARG A 127 7.37 -2.98 -11.12
C ARG A 127 7.10 -4.46 -10.89
N ASN A 128 6.49 -4.83 -9.78
CA ASN A 128 6.17 -6.22 -9.46
C ASN A 128 5.16 -6.83 -10.45
N LEU A 129 4.16 -6.06 -10.88
CA LEU A 129 3.19 -6.46 -11.91
C LEU A 129 3.85 -6.60 -13.28
N GLU A 130 4.72 -5.65 -13.65
CA GLU A 130 5.52 -5.66 -14.86
C GLU A 130 6.36 -6.93 -14.92
N GLU A 131 7.16 -7.23 -13.89
CA GLU A 131 8.02 -8.42 -13.83
C GLU A 131 7.24 -9.72 -14.09
N GLN A 132 5.99 -9.79 -13.66
CA GLN A 132 5.08 -10.93 -13.84
C GLN A 132 4.32 -10.90 -15.17
N GLY A 133 4.37 -9.79 -15.93
CA GLY A 133 3.50 -9.57 -17.08
C GLY A 133 2.01 -9.53 -16.71
N ASN A 134 1.68 -9.19 -15.46
CA ASN A 134 0.32 -9.24 -14.94
C ASN A 134 -0.47 -7.99 -15.33
N VAL A 135 -0.96 -8.00 -16.56
CA VAL A 135 -1.78 -6.92 -17.14
C VAL A 135 -3.07 -6.70 -16.36
N ASP A 136 -3.74 -7.76 -15.92
CA ASP A 136 -5.04 -7.64 -15.24
C ASP A 136 -4.90 -6.92 -13.90
N GLY A 137 -3.85 -7.24 -13.14
CA GLY A 137 -3.53 -6.53 -11.90
C GLY A 137 -3.14 -5.07 -12.14
N ALA A 138 -2.39 -4.79 -13.20
CA ALA A 138 -2.01 -3.42 -13.57
C ALA A 138 -3.22 -2.56 -13.99
N GLU A 139 -4.17 -3.14 -14.72
CA GLU A 139 -5.44 -2.48 -15.07
C GLU A 139 -6.29 -2.22 -13.82
N GLN A 140 -6.42 -3.19 -12.91
CA GLN A 140 -7.12 -2.99 -11.64
C GLN A 140 -6.49 -1.88 -10.78
N LEU A 141 -5.15 -1.80 -10.76
CA LEU A 141 -4.45 -0.74 -10.05
C LEU A 141 -4.70 0.63 -10.69
N LEU A 142 -4.63 0.74 -12.03
CA LEU A 142 -4.96 2.00 -12.73
C LEU A 142 -6.38 2.46 -12.40
N VAL A 143 -7.38 1.57 -12.43
CA VAL A 143 -8.77 1.92 -12.07
C VAL A 143 -8.85 2.45 -10.64
N THR A 144 -8.12 1.83 -9.71
CA THR A 144 -8.09 2.26 -8.30
C THR A 144 -7.44 3.65 -8.16
N LEU A 145 -6.32 3.90 -8.83
CA LEU A 145 -5.61 5.19 -8.82
C LEU A 145 -6.43 6.28 -9.50
N ARG A 146 -7.07 6.00 -10.63
CA ARG A 146 -7.96 6.94 -11.33
C ARG A 146 -9.11 7.39 -10.43
N ARG A 147 -9.76 6.45 -9.73
CA ARG A 147 -10.83 6.77 -8.76
C ARG A 147 -10.33 7.65 -7.61
N ALA A 148 -9.07 7.51 -7.23
CA ALA A 148 -8.43 8.33 -6.21
C ALA A 148 -7.89 9.67 -6.75
N GLY A 149 -7.96 9.92 -8.06
CA GLY A 149 -7.44 11.15 -8.70
C GLY A 149 -5.95 11.11 -9.05
N HIS A 150 -5.33 9.93 -9.06
CA HIS A 150 -3.89 9.71 -9.26
C HIS A 150 -3.55 9.10 -10.62
N SER A 151 -4.35 9.39 -11.65
CA SER A 151 -4.03 9.03 -13.03
C SER A 151 -3.09 10.10 -13.61
N ASN A 152 -1.88 9.71 -14.00
CA ASN A 152 -0.88 10.62 -14.57
C ASN A 152 -0.01 9.88 -15.60
N THR A 153 0.86 10.62 -16.30
CA THR A 153 1.67 10.09 -17.40
C THR A 153 2.57 8.95 -16.94
N GLU A 154 3.16 9.04 -15.74
CA GLU A 154 3.99 7.98 -15.19
C GLU A 154 3.20 6.68 -14.95
N VAL A 155 2.02 6.76 -14.34
CA VAL A 155 1.17 5.58 -14.10
C VAL A 155 0.80 4.90 -15.42
N TYR A 156 0.51 5.67 -16.47
CA TYR A 156 0.27 5.12 -17.80
C TYR A 156 1.51 4.48 -18.42
N ASN A 157 2.69 5.07 -18.26
CA ASN A 157 3.94 4.49 -18.72
C ASN A 157 4.26 3.17 -18.01
N LEU A 158 4.04 3.09 -16.70
CA LEU A 158 4.18 1.86 -15.92
C LEU A 158 3.21 0.75 -16.38
N LEU A 159 1.96 1.12 -16.65
CA LEU A 159 0.98 0.21 -17.25
C LEU A 159 1.45 -0.29 -18.62
N LEU A 160 1.87 0.62 -19.51
CA LEU A 160 2.35 0.27 -20.85
C LEU A 160 3.58 -0.64 -20.82
N ARG A 161 4.52 -0.42 -19.89
CA ARG A 161 5.66 -1.33 -19.68
C ARG A 161 5.20 -2.73 -19.28
N THR A 162 4.17 -2.85 -18.43
CA THR A 162 3.56 -4.15 -18.08
C THR A 162 2.98 -4.86 -19.31
N TYR A 163 2.28 -4.13 -20.18
CA TYR A 163 1.77 -4.66 -21.46
C TYR A 163 2.89 -5.13 -22.39
N VAL A 164 3.94 -4.31 -22.55
CA VAL A 164 5.14 -4.67 -23.32
C VAL A 164 5.75 -5.97 -22.81
N LYS A 165 5.90 -6.09 -21.49
CA LYS A 165 6.48 -7.26 -20.84
C LYS A 165 5.62 -8.51 -21.00
N ALA A 166 4.29 -8.36 -21.03
CA ALA A 166 3.35 -9.44 -21.34
C ALA A 166 3.25 -9.78 -22.83
N GLY A 167 3.90 -9.02 -23.72
CA GLY A 167 3.79 -9.20 -25.17
C GLY A 167 2.38 -8.90 -25.70
N LYS A 168 1.65 -8.00 -25.03
CA LYS A 168 0.27 -7.61 -25.36
C LYS A 168 0.20 -6.14 -25.78
N MET A 169 -0.67 -5.84 -26.73
CA MET A 169 -0.96 -4.47 -27.13
C MET A 169 -2.04 -3.85 -26.25
N LEU A 170 -1.78 -2.68 -25.67
CA LEU A 170 -2.80 -1.88 -25.02
C LEU A 170 -3.57 -1.07 -26.05
N LEU A 171 -4.84 -1.40 -26.25
CA LEU A 171 -5.70 -0.67 -27.18
C LEU A 171 -6.09 0.70 -26.62
N ILE A 172 -6.36 1.64 -27.53
CA ILE A 172 -6.96 2.96 -27.25
C ILE A 172 -6.28 3.78 -26.14
N VAL A 173 -5.00 3.54 -25.82
CA VAL A 173 -4.30 4.20 -24.70
C VAL A 173 -4.29 5.73 -24.83
N ALA A 174 -4.09 6.27 -26.04
CA ALA A 174 -4.13 7.71 -26.26
C ALA A 174 -5.51 8.30 -25.92
N GLU A 175 -6.59 7.62 -26.27
CA GLU A 175 -7.94 8.07 -25.94
C GLU A 175 -8.22 7.92 -24.44
N ARG A 176 -7.74 6.85 -23.80
CA ARG A 176 -7.84 6.69 -22.33
C ARG A 176 -7.12 7.82 -21.60
N MET A 177 -5.89 8.15 -22.00
CA MET A 177 -5.11 9.25 -21.40
C MET A 177 -5.79 10.59 -21.62
N LYS A 178 -6.30 10.85 -22.83
CA LYS A 178 -7.08 12.06 -23.13
C LYS A 178 -8.34 12.18 -22.28
N MET A 179 -9.09 11.09 -22.09
CA MET A 179 -10.28 11.07 -21.21
C MET A 179 -9.90 11.37 -19.76
N ASP A 180 -8.78 10.84 -19.30
CA ASP A 180 -8.23 11.10 -17.97
C ASP A 180 -7.55 12.48 -17.84
N LYS A 181 -7.50 13.26 -18.93
CA LYS A 181 -6.78 14.56 -19.03
C LYS A 181 -5.29 14.45 -18.72
N VAL A 182 -4.67 13.36 -19.17
CA VAL A 182 -3.26 13.06 -19.04
C VAL A 182 -2.56 13.25 -20.38
N GLU A 183 -1.46 13.99 -20.38
CA GLU A 183 -0.66 14.24 -21.59
C GLU A 183 0.23 13.04 -21.94
N LEU A 184 0.47 12.86 -23.23
CA LEU A 184 1.41 11.88 -23.77
C LEU A 184 2.83 12.47 -23.72
N ASP A 185 3.79 11.71 -23.22
CA ASP A 185 5.21 12.06 -23.29
C ASP A 185 5.97 11.21 -24.32
N ASP A 186 7.24 11.54 -24.54
CA ASP A 186 8.11 10.82 -25.49
C ASP A 186 8.22 9.32 -25.16
N GLU A 187 8.25 8.97 -23.87
CA GLU A 187 8.25 7.58 -23.43
C GLU A 187 6.94 6.89 -23.80
N THR A 188 5.80 7.54 -23.56
CA THR A 188 4.47 7.03 -23.91
C THR A 188 4.42 6.68 -25.39
N HIS A 189 4.84 7.61 -26.25
CA HIS A 189 4.89 7.41 -27.69
C HIS A 189 5.79 6.23 -28.09
N LYS A 190 6.96 6.09 -27.46
CA LYS A 190 7.88 4.98 -27.70
C LYS A 190 7.26 3.63 -27.31
N LEU A 191 6.62 3.55 -26.14
CA LEU A 191 5.95 2.34 -25.66
C LEU A 191 4.74 1.97 -26.52
N MET A 192 3.94 2.95 -26.96
CA MET A 192 2.85 2.74 -27.92
C MET A 192 3.34 2.16 -29.24
N LYS A 193 4.44 2.70 -29.79
CA LYS A 193 5.03 2.17 -31.02
C LYS A 193 5.53 0.74 -30.85
N LEU A 194 6.11 0.41 -29.69
CA LEU A 194 6.58 -0.94 -29.37
C LEU A 194 5.44 -1.94 -29.28
N THR A 195 4.35 -1.57 -28.60
CA THR A 195 3.17 -2.43 -28.41
C THR A 195 2.36 -2.64 -29.68
N SER A 196 2.41 -1.73 -30.66
CA SER A 196 1.69 -1.86 -31.95
C SER A 196 2.03 -3.11 -32.77
N LYS A 197 3.14 -3.79 -32.46
CA LYS A 197 3.60 -5.02 -33.12
C LYS A 197 3.21 -6.30 -32.38
N MET A 198 2.50 -6.18 -31.26
CA MET A 198 2.18 -7.27 -30.34
C MET A 198 0.75 -7.80 -30.53
N CYS A 199 0.46 -8.97 -29.95
CA CYS A 199 -0.88 -9.53 -29.98
C CYS A 199 -1.86 -8.62 -29.24
N VAL A 200 -3.04 -8.42 -29.81
CA VAL A 200 -4.09 -7.59 -29.23
C VAL A 200 -4.50 -8.16 -27.87
N SER A 201 -4.50 -7.34 -26.82
CA SER A 201 -5.12 -7.76 -25.56
C SER A 201 -6.63 -7.83 -25.73
N GLU A 202 -7.29 -8.77 -25.06
CA GLU A 202 -8.74 -8.74 -24.94
C GLU A 202 -9.17 -7.38 -24.39
N VAL A 203 -10.19 -6.78 -25.00
CA VAL A 203 -10.68 -5.45 -24.62
C VAL A 203 -11.24 -5.54 -23.21
N SER A 204 -10.43 -5.20 -22.20
CA SER A 204 -10.96 -4.84 -20.89
C SER A 204 -11.69 -3.51 -21.06
N ILE A 205 -13.01 -3.60 -21.20
CA ILE A 205 -13.92 -2.46 -21.20
C ILE A 205 -13.95 -1.91 -19.76
N CYS A 206 -12.86 -1.27 -19.33
CA CYS A 206 -12.85 -0.42 -18.15
C CYS A 206 -13.27 1.00 -18.54
N ILE A 207 -14.37 1.07 -19.29
CA ILE A 207 -15.07 2.30 -19.68
C ILE A 207 -16.28 2.42 -18.75
N SER A 208 -16.03 2.61 -17.45
CA SER A 208 -17.06 2.93 -16.46
C SER A 208 -16.43 3.63 -15.27
#